data_AF-A0A348YC55-F1
#
_entry.id   AF-A0A348YC55-F1
#
_cell.length_a   1.000
_cell.length_b   1.000
_cell.length_c   1.000
_cell.angle_alpha   90.00
_cell.angle_beta   90.00
_cell.angle_gamma   90.00
#
_symmetry.space_group_name_H-M   'P 1'
#
loop_
_entity.id
_entity.type
_entity.pdbx_description
1 polymer ?
#
loop_
_entity_poly.entity_id
_entity_poly.type
_entity_poly.pdbx_seq_one_letter_code
_entity_poly.pdbx_strand_id
1 'polypeptide(L)'
;MYENNNISALRARMIEENSKLGSPENMTKWWLLGTSGCHLCDIAEQLITQLQAVQRVTYEHVDIADFSEPLMMEFATTIPVILTPTKRLNYPFSVLDLQQL
;
A
#
# COMPACT_ATOMS: atom_id res chain seq x y z
N MET A 1 -16.69 12.42 -5.07
CA MET A 1 -16.85 11.15 -5.83
C MET A 1 -15.79 11.02 -6.95
N TYR A 2 -14.49 11.22 -6.65
CA TYR A 2 -13.42 11.18 -7.67
C TYR A 2 -12.22 10.28 -7.29
N GLU A 3 -12.26 9.57 -6.17
CA GLU A 3 -11.09 8.83 -5.69
C GLU A 3 -11.01 7.40 -6.24
N ASN A 4 -12.13 6.70 -6.40
CA ASN A 4 -12.13 5.28 -6.81
C ASN A 4 -11.59 5.04 -8.23
N ASN A 5 -11.86 5.95 -9.19
CA ASN A 5 -11.34 5.82 -10.56
C ASN A 5 -9.81 6.01 -10.61
N ASN A 6 -9.24 6.70 -9.63
CA ASN A 6 -7.79 6.92 -9.56
C ASN A 6 -7.07 5.70 -8.98
N ILE A 7 -7.64 5.04 -7.96
CA ILE A 7 -6.98 3.89 -7.30
C ILE A 7 -6.80 2.69 -8.24
N SER A 8 -7.84 2.31 -9.01
CA SER A 8 -7.72 1.20 -9.95
C SER A 8 -6.68 1.47 -11.04
N ALA A 9 -6.62 2.71 -11.56
CA ALA A 9 -5.63 3.11 -12.54
C ALA A 9 -4.21 3.15 -11.96
N LEU A 10 -4.06 3.62 -10.72
CA LEU A 10 -2.79 3.60 -10.00
C LEU A 10 -2.29 2.18 -9.80
N ARG A 11 -3.16 1.27 -9.33
CA ARG A 11 -2.79 -0.15 -9.16
C ARG A 11 -2.41 -0.81 -10.48
N ALA A 12 -3.12 -0.51 -11.58
CA ALA A 12 -2.76 -0.99 -12.91
C ALA A 12 -1.35 -0.54 -13.31
N ARG A 13 -1.05 0.76 -13.18
CA ARG A 13 0.29 1.32 -13.46
C ARG A 13 1.39 0.65 -12.62
N MET A 14 1.12 0.38 -11.34
CA MET A 14 2.08 -0.30 -10.46
C MET A 14 2.32 -1.76 -10.85
N ILE A 15 1.30 -2.46 -11.36
CA ILE A 15 1.42 -3.84 -11.87
C ILE A 15 2.23 -3.87 -13.17
N GLU A 16 2.08 -2.87 -14.04
CA GLU A 16 2.87 -2.75 -15.26
C GLU A 16 4.38 -2.61 -14.96
N GLU A 17 4.71 -1.85 -13.90
CA GLU A 17 6.09 -1.64 -13.46
C GLU A 17 6.63 -2.81 -12.63
N ASN A 18 5.77 -3.48 -11.86
CA ASN A 18 6.11 -4.63 -11.05
C ASN A 18 5.11 -5.77 -11.28
N SER A 19 5.43 -6.63 -12.25
CA SER A 19 4.55 -7.75 -12.66
C SER A 19 4.24 -8.75 -11.54
N LYS A 20 5.04 -8.79 -10.46
CA LYS A 20 4.76 -9.62 -9.28
C LYS A 20 3.49 -9.20 -8.54
N LEU A 21 3.08 -7.94 -8.67
CA LEU A 21 1.84 -7.42 -8.09
C LEU A 21 0.58 -7.85 -8.87
N GLY A 22 0.75 -8.33 -10.10
CA GLY A 22 -0.34 -8.73 -11.00
C GLY A 22 -0.93 -10.12 -10.74
N SER A 23 -0.42 -10.86 -9.76
CA SER A 23 -0.96 -12.18 -9.41
C SER A 23 -2.41 -12.08 -8.90
N PRO A 24 -3.30 -13.05 -9.20
CA PRO A 24 -4.70 -12.99 -8.83
C PRO A 24 -4.92 -12.87 -7.30
N GLU A 25 -4.01 -13.41 -6.50
CA GLU A 25 -4.00 -13.24 -5.04
C GLU A 25 -3.75 -11.78 -4.62
N ASN A 26 -2.89 -11.05 -5.33
CA ASN A 26 -2.47 -9.69 -4.99
C ASN A 26 -3.49 -8.62 -5.43
N MET A 27 -4.43 -8.98 -6.30
CA MET A 27 -5.50 -8.07 -6.74
C MET A 27 -6.45 -7.68 -5.61
N THR A 28 -6.62 -8.55 -4.59
CA THR A 28 -7.50 -8.29 -3.43
C THR A 28 -6.74 -7.94 -2.15
N LYS A 29 -5.43 -8.20 -2.10
CA LYS A 29 -4.57 -7.82 -0.98
C LYS A 29 -4.38 -6.30 -0.88
N TRP A 30 -4.14 -5.86 0.34
CA TRP A 30 -3.63 -4.52 0.60
C TRP A 30 -2.14 -4.48 0.26
N TRP A 31 -1.64 -3.34 -0.20
CA TRP A 31 -0.23 -3.14 -0.46
C TRP A 31 0.29 -2.11 0.52
N LEU A 32 1.32 -2.47 1.29
CA LEU A 32 2.07 -1.54 2.12
C LEU A 32 3.30 -1.09 1.30
N LEU A 33 3.19 0.11 0.75
CA LEU A 33 4.23 0.75 -0.05
C LEU A 33 5.26 1.34 0.91
N GLY A 34 6.51 0.93 0.75
CA GLY A 34 7.61 1.36 1.59
C GLY A 34 8.93 1.20 0.88
N THR A 35 10.02 1.40 1.62
CA THR A 35 11.34 1.02 1.14
C THR A 35 12.16 0.44 2.29
N SER A 36 13.14 -0.39 1.95
CA SER A 36 14.01 -1.03 2.92
C SER A 36 14.72 -0.01 3.83
N GLY A 37 14.74 -0.27 5.13
CA GLY A 37 15.37 0.62 6.13
C GLY A 37 14.51 1.80 6.58
N CYS A 38 13.23 1.85 6.22
CA CYS A 38 12.31 2.88 6.67
C CYS A 38 11.66 2.52 8.01
N HIS A 39 12.03 3.22 9.08
CA HIS A 39 11.46 3.00 10.42
C HIS A 39 9.94 3.20 10.48
N LEU A 40 9.40 4.13 9.68
CA LEU A 40 7.95 4.36 9.62
C LEU A 40 7.22 3.15 9.02
N CYS A 41 7.84 2.40 8.11
CA CYS A 41 7.26 1.18 7.55
C CYS A 41 7.13 0.09 8.62
N ASP A 42 8.10 -0.04 9.53
CA ASP A 42 8.00 -0.97 10.68
C ASP A 42 6.77 -0.62 11.56
N ILE A 43 6.55 0.68 11.81
CA ILE A 43 5.39 1.15 12.58
C ILE A 43 4.09 0.82 11.84
N ALA A 44 4.03 1.06 10.53
CA ALA A 44 2.86 0.70 9.72
C ALA A 44 2.58 -0.82 9.75
N GLU A 45 3.61 -1.65 9.67
CA GLU A 45 3.49 -3.10 9.77
C GLU A 45 2.92 -3.55 11.13
N GLN A 46 3.38 -2.91 12.22
CA GLN A 46 2.82 -3.15 13.56
C GLN A 46 1.35 -2.75 13.66
N LEU A 47 0.92 -1.67 13.00
CA LEU A 47 -0.49 -1.28 12.96
C LEU A 47 -1.35 -2.30 12.18
N ILE A 48 -0.85 -2.80 11.04
CA ILE A 48 -1.54 -3.87 10.29
C ILE A 48 -1.60 -5.16 11.12
N THR A 49 -0.54 -5.52 11.82
CA THR A 49 -0.51 -6.69 12.71
C THR A 49 -1.56 -6.58 13.82
N GLN A 50 -1.72 -5.39 14.41
CA GLN A 50 -2.78 -5.12 15.39
C GLN A 50 -4.18 -5.26 14.77
N LEU A 51 -4.36 -4.77 13.54
CA LEU A 51 -5.61 -4.95 12.80
C LEU A 51 -5.90 -6.43 12.52
N GLN A 52 -4.87 -7.20 12.18
CA GLN A 52 -4.99 -8.64 11.91
C GLN A 52 -5.48 -9.45 13.12
N ALA A 53 -5.29 -8.94 14.34
CA ALA A 53 -5.83 -9.57 15.55
C ALA A 53 -7.37 -9.49 15.64
N VAL A 54 -8.01 -8.56 14.93
CA VAL A 54 -9.47 -8.32 15.00
C VAL A 54 -10.18 -8.44 13.65
N GLN A 55 -9.45 -8.38 12.53
CA GLN A 55 -9.98 -8.46 11.18
C GLN A 55 -9.04 -9.29 10.30
N ARG A 56 -9.58 -10.15 9.44
CA ARG A 56 -8.77 -10.91 8.49
C ARG A 56 -8.31 -9.99 7.35
N VAL A 57 -7.13 -9.42 7.51
CA VAL A 57 -6.46 -8.60 6.48
C VAL A 57 -5.25 -9.35 5.94
N THR A 58 -5.15 -9.42 4.62
CA THR A 58 -3.97 -9.92 3.91
C THR A 58 -3.33 -8.76 3.18
N TYR A 59 -2.04 -8.58 3.40
CA TYR A 59 -1.27 -7.52 2.77
C TYR A 59 0.02 -8.06 2.15
N GLU A 60 0.58 -7.31 1.21
CA GLU A 60 1.86 -7.57 0.57
C GLU A 60 2.76 -6.33 0.76
N HIS A 61 4.04 -6.56 1.03
CA HIS A 61 5.03 -5.49 1.01
C HIS A 61 5.44 -5.18 -0.42
N VAL A 62 5.46 -3.89 -0.75
CA VAL A 62 5.86 -3.41 -2.06
C VAL A 62 6.96 -2.39 -1.87
N ASP A 63 8.18 -2.75 -2.26
CA ASP A 63 9.29 -1.82 -2.24
C ASP A 63 9.14 -0.86 -3.41
N ILE A 64 9.00 0.43 -3.11
CA ILE A 64 8.87 1.46 -4.14
C ILE A 64 10.17 1.60 -4.96
N ALA A 65 11.29 1.08 -4.44
CA ALA A 65 12.56 1.01 -5.16
C ALA A 65 12.51 0.10 -6.40
N ASP A 66 11.54 -0.83 -6.47
CA ASP A 66 11.32 -1.69 -7.64
C ASP A 66 10.62 -0.97 -8.81
N PHE A 67 10.14 0.26 -8.61
CA PHE A 67 9.47 1.05 -9.65
C PHE A 67 10.44 1.98 -10.41
N SER A 68 10.02 2.46 -11.58
CA SER A 68 10.73 3.56 -12.24
C SER A 68 10.78 4.82 -11.37
N GLU A 69 11.85 5.61 -11.56
CA GLU A 69 12.11 6.85 -10.85
C GLU A 69 10.89 7.79 -10.71
N PRO A 70 10.08 8.08 -11.76
CA PRO A 70 8.93 8.96 -11.61
C PRO A 70 7.86 8.42 -10.66
N LEU A 71 7.59 7.11 -10.68
CA LEU A 71 6.60 6.47 -9.80
C LEU A 71 7.14 6.35 -8.37
N MET A 72 8.42 5.99 -8.24
CA MET A 72 9.11 5.97 -6.95
C MET A 72 9.07 7.35 -6.27
N MET A 73 9.37 8.42 -6.99
CA MET A 73 9.36 9.79 -6.47
C MET A 73 7.97 10.25 -6.01
N GLU A 74 6.88 9.74 -6.61
CA GLU A 74 5.51 10.03 -6.18
C GLU A 74 5.26 9.56 -4.73
N PHE A 75 5.91 8.47 -4.32
CA PHE A 75 5.75 7.88 -2.99
C PHE A 75 6.89 8.20 -2.02
N ALA A 76 8.08 8.56 -2.50
CA ALA A 76 9.30 8.70 -1.70
C ALA A 76 9.14 9.61 -0.45
N THR A 77 8.26 10.62 -0.51
CA THR A 77 7.99 11.56 0.61
C THR A 77 6.73 11.23 1.40
N THR A 78 5.96 10.23 0.99
CA THR A 78 4.67 9.84 1.59
C THR A 78 4.64 8.42 2.14
N ILE A 79 5.69 7.61 1.91
CA ILE A 79 5.82 6.30 2.54
C ILE A 79 5.88 6.40 4.08
N PRO A 80 5.28 5.46 4.81
CA PRO A 80 4.51 4.31 4.33
C PRO A 80 3.13 4.70 3.77
N VAL A 81 2.68 4.02 2.72
CA VAL A 81 1.33 4.19 2.15
C VAL A 81 0.60 2.84 2.12
N ILE A 82 -0.64 2.81 2.58
CA ILE A 82 -1.53 1.64 2.44
C ILE A 82 -2.40 1.84 1.21
N LEU A 83 -2.31 0.90 0.28
CA LEU A 83 -3.13 0.87 -0.94
C LEU A 83 -3.99 -0.39 -0.94
N THR A 84 -5.29 -0.24 -0.70
CA THR A 84 -6.28 -1.30 -0.86
C THR A 84 -6.76 -1.35 -2.31
N PRO A 85 -7.58 -2.33 -2.71
CA PRO A 85 -8.18 -2.34 -4.05
C PRO A 85 -9.03 -1.09 -4.35
N THR A 86 -9.51 -0.38 -3.32
CA THR A 86 -10.47 0.72 -3.46
C THR A 86 -10.02 2.04 -2.84
N LYS A 87 -9.05 2.03 -1.91
CA LYS A 87 -8.63 3.21 -1.15
C LYS A 87 -7.11 3.32 -1.05
N ARG A 88 -6.62 4.56 -0.91
CA ARG A 88 -5.24 4.91 -0.56
C ARG A 88 -5.25 5.64 0.77
N LEU A 89 -4.33 5.29 1.66
CA LEU A 89 -4.12 5.96 2.94
C LEU A 89 -2.62 6.25 3.09
N ASN A 90 -2.28 7.54 3.11
CA ASN A 90 -0.91 8.00 3.31
C ASN A 90 -0.63 8.17 4.80
N TYR A 91 0.61 7.96 5.23
CA TYR A 91 1.04 8.33 6.58
C TYR A 91 0.85 9.84 6.82
N PRO A 92 0.50 10.29 8.06
CA PRO A 92 0.24 9.50 9.27
C PRO A 92 -1.14 8.85 9.32
N PHE A 93 -1.21 7.61 9.83
CA PHE A 93 -2.46 6.90 10.12
C PHE A 93 -2.35 6.06 11.39
N SER A 94 -3.50 5.75 12.00
CA SER A 94 -3.64 4.89 13.17
C SER A 94 -4.32 3.56 12.83
N VAL A 95 -4.37 2.63 13.78
CA VAL A 95 -5.12 1.36 13.62
C VAL A 95 -6.61 1.61 13.36
N LEU A 96 -7.18 2.68 13.93
CA LEU A 96 -8.57 3.04 13.71
C LEU A 96 -8.83 3.47 12.27
N ASP A 97 -7.90 4.21 11.65
CA ASP A 97 -8.00 4.58 10.24
C ASP A 97 -7.96 3.34 9.34
N LEU A 98 -7.11 2.36 9.68
CA LEU A 98 -7.05 1.09 8.95
C LEU A 98 -8.33 0.28 9.07
N GLN A 99 -9.00 0.30 10.23
CA GLN A 99 -10.31 -0.37 10.41
C GLN A 99 -11.43 0.22 9.54
N GLN A 100 -11.28 1.45 9.06
CA GLN A 100 -12.27 2.15 8.22
C GLN A 100 -12.04 1.95 6.71
N LEU A 101 -11.02 1.18 6.32
CA LEU A 101 -10.67 0.93 4.91
C LEU A 101 -11.62 -0.05 4.23
#